data_AF-A0A0D6ASW8-F1
#
_entry.id   AF-A0A0D6ASW8-F1
#
_cell.length_a   1.000
_cell.length_b   1.000
_cell.length_c   1.000
_cell.angle_alpha   90.00
_cell.angle_beta   90.00
_cell.angle_gamma   90.00
#
_symmetry.space_group_name_H-M   'P 1'
#
loop_
_entity.id
_entity.type
_entity.pdbx_description
1 polymer ?
#
loop_
_entity_poly.entity_id
_entity_poly.type
_entity_poly.pdbx_seq_one_letter_code
_entity_poly.pdbx_strand_id
1 'polypeptide(L)'
;MRILGRGNKQVRAIEELKALPSDYPNREIVLELVYGLLGKLTANKQETIKEDKTLIMSLRQLYRDKIAEVERQGIQQGIQQERLQLIIHQLKRKLGQLSPELETKVKSLSFSTLESLAEALLDFNSTNDLIDWLDSYSH
;
A
#
# COMPACT_ATOMS: atom_id res chain seq x y z
N MET A 1 -47.01 7.89 14.05
CA MET A 1 -46.52 7.69 12.66
C MET A 1 -45.25 8.51 12.43
N ARG A 2 -44.06 7.88 12.51
CA ARG A 2 -42.77 8.57 12.32
C ARG A 2 -41.62 7.59 12.06
N ILE A 3 -41.83 6.54 11.25
CA ILE A 3 -40.87 5.41 11.15
C ILE A 3 -40.47 5.03 9.70
N LEU A 4 -41.21 5.40 8.66
CA LEU A 4 -40.94 4.88 7.30
C LEU A 4 -39.94 5.70 6.45
N GLY A 5 -39.45 6.84 6.93
CA GLY A 5 -38.61 7.75 6.13
C GLY A 5 -37.09 7.73 6.42
N ARG A 6 -36.65 7.15 7.54
CA ARG A 6 -35.24 7.20 7.97
C ARG A 6 -34.42 5.97 7.55
N GLY A 7 -34.98 4.77 7.67
CA GLY A 7 -34.30 3.52 7.25
C GLY A 7 -34.01 3.48 5.76
N ASN A 8 -35.00 3.77 4.90
CA ASN A 8 -34.83 3.72 3.44
C ASN A 8 -33.80 4.74 2.90
N LYS A 9 -33.61 5.88 3.57
CA LYS A 9 -32.59 6.88 3.17
C LYS A 9 -31.18 6.43 3.53
N GLN A 10 -31.00 5.74 4.66
CA GLN A 10 -29.71 5.20 5.08
C GLN A 10 -29.30 4.00 4.23
N VAL A 11 -30.25 3.09 3.95
CA VAL A 11 -30.07 1.97 3.02
C VAL A 11 -29.61 2.48 1.66
N ARG A 12 -30.30 3.49 1.12
CA ARG A 12 -29.99 4.07 -0.18
C ARG A 12 -28.61 4.76 -0.20
N ALA A 13 -28.25 5.47 0.87
CA ALA A 13 -26.91 6.07 0.99
C ALA A 13 -25.80 5.01 1.01
N ILE A 14 -26.03 3.85 1.64
CA ILE A 14 -25.05 2.75 1.71
C ILE A 14 -24.95 2.00 0.37
N GLU A 15 -26.06 1.80 -0.34
CA GLU A 15 -26.05 1.24 -1.70
C GLU A 15 -25.32 2.16 -2.69
N GLU A 16 -25.55 3.47 -2.61
CA GLU A 16 -24.83 4.47 -3.40
C GLU A 16 -23.32 4.43 -3.12
N LEU A 17 -22.92 4.22 -1.86
CA LEU A 17 -21.51 4.05 -1.45
C LEU A 17 -20.85 2.80 -2.02
N LYS A 18 -21.59 1.69 -2.14
CA LYS A 18 -21.10 0.46 -2.78
C LYS A 18 -21.00 0.60 -4.29
N ALA A 19 -21.95 1.31 -4.88
CA ALA A 19 -21.98 1.60 -6.31
C ALA A 19 -20.97 2.67 -6.73
N LEU A 20 -20.23 3.28 -5.79
CA LEU A 20 -19.19 4.25 -6.10
C LEU A 20 -18.12 3.62 -7.00
N PRO A 21 -17.92 4.18 -8.21
CA PRO A 21 -16.83 3.81 -9.09
C PRO A 21 -15.48 3.81 -8.35
N SER A 22 -14.57 2.92 -8.74
CA SER A 22 -13.24 2.82 -8.11
C SER A 22 -12.42 4.11 -8.21
N ASP A 23 -12.73 4.98 -9.19
CA ASP A 23 -12.10 6.28 -9.44
C ASP A 23 -12.81 7.45 -8.75
N TYR A 24 -13.85 7.19 -7.93
CA TYR A 24 -14.59 8.25 -7.25
C TYR A 24 -13.67 9.09 -6.34
N PRO A 25 -13.65 10.43 -6.47
CA PRO A 25 -12.81 11.30 -5.66
C PRO A 25 -13.06 11.09 -4.17
N ASN A 26 -11.99 10.94 -3.39
CA ASN A 26 -12.07 10.72 -1.93
C ASN A 26 -12.86 9.48 -1.51
N ARG A 27 -13.06 8.49 -2.41
CA ARG A 27 -13.73 7.21 -2.09
C ARG A 27 -13.18 6.57 -0.83
N GLU A 28 -11.86 6.65 -0.64
CA GLU A 28 -11.17 6.11 0.53
C GLU A 28 -11.62 6.78 1.84
N ILE A 29 -11.61 8.11 1.87
CA ILE A 29 -12.08 8.91 3.02
C ILE A 29 -13.55 8.62 3.30
N VAL A 30 -14.35 8.52 2.25
CA VAL A 30 -15.78 8.24 2.34
C VAL A 30 -16.04 6.84 2.92
N LEU A 31 -15.29 5.81 2.49
CA LEU A 31 -15.39 4.46 3.03
C LEU A 31 -14.97 4.39 4.50
N GLU A 32 -13.90 5.10 4.88
CA GLU A 32 -13.39 5.16 6.26
C GLU A 32 -14.42 5.80 7.21
N LEU A 33 -14.98 6.96 6.83
CA LEU A 33 -16.01 7.66 7.60
C LEU A 33 -17.26 6.80 7.78
N VAL A 34 -17.72 6.13 6.72
CA VAL A 34 -18.91 5.28 6.77
C VAL A 34 -18.65 4.04 7.62
N TYR A 35 -17.49 3.41 7.51
CA TYR A 35 -17.11 2.29 8.37
C TYR A 35 -17.10 2.69 9.85
N GLY A 36 -16.51 3.86 10.17
CA GLY A 36 -16.50 4.41 11.53
C GLY A 36 -17.90 4.71 12.07
N LEU A 37 -18.80 5.24 11.24
CA LEU A 37 -20.20 5.48 11.60
C LEU A 37 -20.97 4.17 11.81
N LEU A 38 -20.79 3.17 10.95
CA LEU A 38 -21.42 1.85 11.13
C LEU A 38 -20.94 1.16 12.40
N GLY A 39 -19.66 1.28 12.76
CA GLY A 39 -19.15 0.80 14.04
C GLY A 39 -19.90 1.40 15.23
N LYS A 40 -20.11 2.72 15.22
CA LYS A 40 -20.86 3.44 16.26
C LYS A 40 -22.35 3.06 16.29
N LEU A 41 -22.96 2.92 15.11
CA LEU A 41 -24.39 2.59 14.98
C LEU A 41 -24.69 1.13 15.34
N THR A 42 -23.78 0.20 15.10
CA THR A 42 -23.95 -1.21 15.50
C THR A 42 -23.65 -1.46 16.98
N ALA A 43 -22.80 -0.64 17.60
CA ALA A 43 -22.55 -0.68 19.04
C ALA A 43 -23.77 -0.18 19.85
N ASN A 44 -24.54 0.74 19.29
CA ASN A 44 -25.80 1.20 19.87
C ASN A 44 -26.91 0.23 19.42
N LYS A 45 -27.48 -0.57 20.33
CA LYS A 45 -28.37 -1.72 20.03
C LYS A 45 -29.74 -1.35 19.40
N GLN A 46 -29.77 -0.63 18.28
CA GLN A 46 -30.98 -0.50 17.46
C GLN A 46 -31.16 -1.78 16.63
N GLU A 47 -32.39 -2.29 16.59
CA GLU A 47 -32.81 -3.43 15.78
C GLU A 47 -32.48 -3.17 14.30
N THR A 48 -31.30 -3.65 13.89
CA THR A 48 -30.80 -3.53 12.53
C THR A 48 -31.56 -4.55 11.67
N ILE A 49 -32.23 -4.08 10.62
CA ILE A 49 -33.05 -4.92 9.74
C ILE A 49 -32.13 -5.90 8.98
N LYS A 50 -32.63 -7.05 8.53
CA LYS A 50 -31.82 -8.11 7.89
C LYS A 50 -31.01 -7.61 6.69
N GLU A 51 -31.58 -6.69 5.91
CA GLU A 51 -30.93 -6.03 4.77
C GLU A 51 -29.72 -5.22 5.25
N ASP A 52 -29.91 -4.33 6.24
CA ASP A 52 -28.83 -3.56 6.87
C ASP A 52 -27.69 -4.45 7.38
N LYS A 53 -28.00 -5.62 7.96
CA LYS A 53 -26.98 -6.58 8.42
C LYS A 53 -26.11 -7.10 7.27
N THR A 54 -26.72 -7.49 6.15
CA THR A 54 -25.97 -7.94 4.96
C THR A 54 -25.11 -6.80 4.41
N LEU A 55 -25.63 -5.58 4.38
CA LEU A 55 -24.89 -4.41 3.91
C LEU A 55 -23.68 -4.10 4.79
N ILE A 56 -23.87 -4.13 6.11
CA ILE A 56 -22.81 -3.94 7.11
C ILE A 56 -21.74 -5.01 6.94
N MET A 57 -22.11 -6.28 6.70
CA MET A 57 -21.15 -7.35 6.47
C MET A 57 -20.32 -7.12 5.20
N SER A 58 -20.96 -6.72 4.08
CA SER A 58 -20.23 -6.40 2.85
C SER A 58 -19.27 -5.23 3.01
N LEU A 59 -19.70 -4.13 3.67
CA LEU A 59 -18.84 -2.96 3.85
C LEU A 59 -17.66 -3.28 4.78
N ARG A 60 -17.88 -4.09 5.82
CA ARG A 60 -16.80 -4.59 6.66
C ARG A 60 -15.77 -5.40 5.87
N GLN A 61 -16.23 -6.24 4.95
CA GLN A 61 -15.33 -7.02 4.10
C GLN A 61 -14.51 -6.10 3.20
N LEU A 62 -15.15 -5.16 2.50
CA LEU A 62 -14.46 -4.21 1.61
C LEU A 62 -13.38 -3.40 2.36
N TYR A 63 -13.68 -2.95 3.58
CA TYR A 63 -12.72 -2.22 4.40
C TYR A 63 -11.56 -3.12 4.87
N ARG A 64 -11.84 -4.37 5.28
CA ARG A 64 -10.80 -5.34 5.64
C ARG A 64 -9.88 -5.63 4.47
N ASP A 65 -10.43 -5.85 3.28
CA ASP A 65 -9.65 -6.14 2.08
C ASP A 65 -8.73 -4.95 1.74
N LYS A 66 -9.23 -3.72 1.90
CA LYS A 66 -8.45 -2.50 1.70
C LYS A 66 -7.34 -2.34 2.73
N ILE A 67 -7.61 -2.57 4.02
CA ILE A 67 -6.57 -2.54 5.06
C ILE A 67 -5.50 -3.59 4.77
N ALA A 68 -5.90 -4.82 4.43
CA ALA A 68 -4.95 -5.88 4.06
C ALA A 68 -4.13 -5.53 2.81
N GLU A 69 -4.69 -4.79 1.86
CA GLU A 69 -3.93 -4.28 0.71
C GLU A 69 -2.91 -3.22 1.12
N VAL A 70 -3.31 -2.24 1.93
CA VAL A 70 -2.41 -1.19 2.43
C VAL A 70 -1.28 -1.77 3.29
N GLU A 71 -1.60 -2.73 4.16
CA GLU A 71 -0.60 -3.45 4.94
C GLU A 71 0.40 -4.21 4.05
N ARG A 72 -0.08 -4.92 3.03
CA ARG A 72 0.78 -5.61 2.06
C ARG A 72 1.70 -4.64 1.31
N GLN A 73 1.17 -3.51 0.84
CA GLN A 73 1.96 -2.48 0.18
C GLN A 73 2.99 -1.87 1.13
N GLY A 74 2.62 -1.57 2.38
CA GLY A 74 3.53 -1.05 3.40
C GLY A 74 4.66 -2.02 3.72
N ILE A 75 4.36 -3.31 3.86
CA ILE A 75 5.37 -4.36 4.07
C ILE A 75 6.31 -4.44 2.87
N GLN A 76 5.76 -4.47 1.64
CA GLN A 76 6.59 -4.52 0.43
C GLN A 76 7.50 -3.30 0.32
N GLN A 77 6.98 -2.09 0.53
CA GLN A 77 7.78 -0.87 0.52
C GLN A 77 8.88 -0.89 1.60
N GLY A 78 8.56 -1.36 2.81
CA GLY A 78 9.54 -1.50 3.89
C GLY A 78 10.67 -2.47 3.53
N ILE A 79 10.33 -3.63 2.95
CA ILE A 79 11.32 -4.61 2.48
C ILE A 79 12.19 -4.02 1.37
N GLN A 80 11.60 -3.29 0.42
CA GLN A 80 12.34 -2.66 -0.67
C GLN A 80 13.33 -1.59 -0.15
N GLN A 81 12.88 -0.74 0.77
CA GLN A 81 13.71 0.29 1.38
C GLN A 81 14.86 -0.29 2.20
N GLU A 82 14.58 -1.31 3.02
CA GLU A 82 15.60 -2.00 3.83
C GLU A 82 16.65 -2.66 2.93
N ARG A 83 16.22 -3.37 1.88
CA ARG A 83 17.12 -4.01 0.92
C ARG A 83 18.03 -3.00 0.23
N LEU A 84 17.47 -1.88 -0.25
CA LEU A 84 18.26 -0.82 -0.89
C LEU A 84 19.31 -0.24 0.08
N GLN A 85 18.90 0.03 1.32
CA GLN A 85 19.82 0.52 2.35
C GLN A 85 20.94 -0.49 2.65
N LEU A 86 20.60 -1.77 2.75
CA LEU A 86 21.56 -2.85 2.98
C LEU A 86 22.56 -2.97 1.82
N ILE A 87 22.09 -2.94 0.57
CA ILE A 87 22.97 -2.97 -0.61
C ILE A 87 23.92 -1.77 -0.61
N ILE A 88 23.42 -0.55 -0.38
CA ILE A 88 24.26 0.65 -0.31
C ILE A 88 25.30 0.52 0.81
N HIS A 89 24.89 0.01 1.98
CA HIS A 89 25.81 -0.19 3.10
C HIS A 89 26.92 -1.20 2.74
N GLN A 90 26.56 -2.31 2.10
CA GLN A 90 27.52 -3.32 1.66
C GLN A 90 28.48 -2.78 0.60
N LEU A 91 27.98 -2.04 -0.40
CA LEU A 91 28.81 -1.39 -1.40
C LEU A 91 29.80 -0.41 -0.75
N LYS A 92 29.33 0.42 0.19
CA LYS A 92 30.22 1.35 0.94
C LYS A 92 31.27 0.61 1.75
N ARG A 93 30.91 -0.52 2.37
CA ARG A 93 31.82 -1.32 3.17
C ARG A 93 32.88 -2.01 2.30
N LYS A 94 32.50 -2.46 1.11
CA LYS A 94 33.37 -3.26 0.22
C LYS A 94 34.22 -2.39 -0.70
N LEU A 95 33.66 -1.31 -1.23
CA LEU A 95 34.30 -0.44 -2.23
C LEU A 95 34.81 0.89 -1.64
N GLY A 96 34.48 1.18 -0.38
CA GLY A 96 34.82 2.44 0.28
C GLY A 96 33.79 3.54 0.02
N GLN A 97 34.22 4.81 0.01
CA GLN A 97 33.29 5.92 -0.26
C GLN A 97 32.76 5.86 -1.70
N LEU A 98 31.44 5.70 -1.81
CA LEU A 98 30.72 5.89 -3.07
C LEU A 98 30.47 7.37 -3.33
N SER A 99 30.54 7.78 -4.59
CA SER A 99 30.15 9.15 -4.96
C SER A 99 28.62 9.33 -4.85
N PRO A 100 28.13 10.56 -4.60
CA PRO A 100 26.69 10.84 -4.55
C PRO A 100 25.94 10.44 -5.83
N GLU A 101 26.60 10.54 -6.98
CA GLU A 101 26.04 10.16 -8.28
C GLU A 101 25.78 8.66 -8.36
N LEU A 102 26.75 7.83 -7.92
CA LEU A 102 26.60 6.38 -7.89
C LEU A 102 25.52 5.94 -6.91
N GLU A 103 25.47 6.56 -5.73
CA GLU A 103 24.37 6.30 -4.78
C GLU A 103 23.01 6.62 -5.40
N THR A 104 22.90 7.71 -6.15
CA THR A 104 21.65 8.11 -6.78
C THR A 104 21.25 7.11 -7.87
N LYS A 105 22.21 6.68 -8.71
CA LYS A 105 21.97 5.63 -9.70
C LYS A 105 21.45 4.35 -9.04
N VAL A 106 22.10 3.87 -7.97
CA VAL A 106 21.67 2.67 -7.24
C VAL A 106 20.27 2.85 -6.63
N LYS A 107 19.96 4.02 -6.05
CA LYS A 107 18.63 4.32 -5.50
C LYS A 107 17.52 4.37 -6.55
N SER A 108 17.85 4.63 -7.81
CA SER A 108 16.89 4.63 -8.91
C SER A 108 16.64 3.26 -9.56
N LEU A 109 17.39 2.22 -9.15
CA LEU A 109 17.24 0.88 -9.72
C LEU A 109 15.89 0.25 -9.35
N SER A 110 15.36 -0.54 -10.29
CA SER A 110 14.17 -1.34 -10.04
C SER A 110 14.44 -2.44 -9.00
N PHE A 111 13.37 -2.94 -8.36
CA PHE A 111 13.50 -4.00 -7.35
C PHE A 111 14.20 -5.26 -7.88
N SER A 112 13.87 -5.69 -9.11
CA SER A 112 14.51 -6.84 -9.75
C SER A 112 15.99 -6.57 -10.03
N THR A 113 16.33 -5.36 -10.45
CA THR A 113 17.73 -4.98 -10.70
C THR A 113 18.53 -4.93 -9.40
N LEU A 114 17.91 -4.53 -8.27
CA LEU A 114 18.55 -4.59 -6.96
C LEU A 114 18.86 -6.02 -6.50
N GLU A 115 18.05 -7.02 -6.86
CA GLU A 115 18.38 -8.42 -6.59
C GLU A 115 19.62 -8.86 -7.36
N SER A 116 19.69 -8.55 -8.65
CA SER A 116 20.87 -8.84 -9.47
C SER A 116 22.12 -8.11 -8.96
N LEU A 117 21.97 -6.88 -8.47
CA LEU A 117 23.07 -6.14 -7.82
C LEU A 117 23.52 -6.81 -6.53
N ALA A 118 22.58 -7.39 -5.75
CA ALA A 118 22.87 -8.07 -4.50
C ALA A 118 23.70 -9.36 -4.68
N GLU A 119 23.63 -9.99 -5.85
CA GLU A 119 24.49 -11.12 -6.21
C GLU A 119 25.82 -10.63 -6.79
N ALA A 120 25.76 -9.72 -7.77
CA ALA A 120 26.95 -9.22 -8.46
C ALA A 120 27.92 -8.48 -7.53
N LEU A 121 27.43 -7.81 -6.48
CA LEU A 121 28.33 -7.09 -5.56
C LEU A 121 29.34 -8.01 -4.87
N LEU A 122 29.05 -9.30 -4.76
CA LEU A 122 29.93 -10.26 -4.12
C LEU A 122 31.25 -10.40 -4.91
N ASP A 123 31.18 -10.25 -6.23
CA ASP A 123 32.30 -10.37 -7.15
C ASP A 123 33.05 -9.06 -7.40
N PHE A 124 32.51 -7.92 -6.95
CA PHE A 124 33.18 -6.62 -7.14
C PHE A 124 34.50 -6.56 -6.36
N ASN A 125 35.52 -5.96 -6.96
CA ASN A 125 36.82 -5.70 -6.32
C ASN A 125 37.16 -4.20 -6.27
N SER A 126 36.42 -3.38 -7.02
CA SER A 126 36.66 -1.96 -7.16
C SER A 126 35.37 -1.20 -7.49
N THR A 127 35.40 0.12 -7.33
CA THR A 127 34.30 1.00 -7.76
C THR A 127 34.06 0.94 -9.27
N ASN A 128 35.08 0.62 -10.08
CA ASN A 128 34.91 0.45 -11.53
C ASN A 128 33.99 -0.73 -11.86
N ASP A 129 34.05 -1.84 -11.12
CA ASP A 129 33.17 -2.99 -11.35
C ASP A 129 31.69 -2.61 -11.17
N LEU A 130 31.40 -1.75 -10.18
CA LEU A 130 30.05 -1.21 -9.97
C LEU A 130 29.63 -0.28 -11.12
N ILE A 131 30.54 0.56 -11.62
CA ILE A 131 30.27 1.47 -12.75
C ILE A 131 29.93 0.67 -14.00
N ASP A 132 30.80 -0.28 -14.36
CA ASP A 132 30.64 -1.14 -15.53
C ASP A 132 29.34 -1.95 -15.44
N TRP A 133 29.03 -2.47 -14.24
CA TRP A 133 27.78 -3.16 -13.99
C TRP A 133 26.57 -2.24 -14.19
N LEU A 134 26.56 -1.05 -13.58
CA LEU A 134 25.44 -0.10 -13.71
C LEU A 134 25.22 0.33 -15.17
N ASP A 135 26.30 0.51 -15.93
CA ASP A 135 26.22 0.90 -17.32
C ASP A 135 25.64 -0.24 -18.20
N SER A 136 25.90 -1.50 -17.86
CA SER A 136 25.29 -2.67 -18.52
C SER A 136 23.76 -2.78 -18.33
N TYR A 137 23.22 -2.17 -17.27
CA TYR A 137 21.77 -2.13 -16.97
C TYR A 137 21.10 -0.81 -17.38
N SER A 138 21.85 0.11 -17.99
CA SER A 138 21.36 1.45 -18.35
C SER A 138 20.71 1.55 -19.75
N HIS A 139 20.27 0.44 -20.33
CA HIS A 139 19.58 0.38 -21.64
C HIS A 139 18.09 0.09 -21.51
#